data_AF-T0G9Z8-F1
#
_entry.id   AF-T0G9Z8-F1
#
_cell.length_a   1.000
_cell.length_b   1.000
_cell.length_c   1.000
_cell.angle_alpha   90.00
_cell.angle_beta   90.00
_cell.angle_gamma   90.00
#
_symmetry.space_group_name_H-M   'P 1'
#
loop_
_entity.id
_entity.type
_entity.pdbx_description
1 polymer ?
#
loop_
_entity_poly.entity_id
_entity_poly.type
_entity_poly.pdbx_seq_one_letter_code
_entity_poly.pdbx_strand_id
1 'polypeptide(L)'
;MANDMVELVARAIHDGRSGIPWEITIQQDLAYRDARAALKALREPTPEMVDAGRAYFDGDFSPMHAENCWSAMLSAAIGEG
;
A
#
# COMPACT_ATOMS: atom_id res chain seq x y z
N MET A 1 -8.35 -0.52 -11.48
CA MET A 1 -7.15 0.29 -11.17
C MET A 1 -6.96 0.49 -9.67
N ALA A 2 -7.83 1.19 -8.92
CA ALA A 2 -7.71 1.26 -7.45
C ALA A 2 -7.95 -0.09 -6.72
N ASN A 3 -8.51 -1.09 -7.40
CA ASN A 3 -8.77 -2.40 -6.80
C ASN A 3 -7.58 -3.38 -6.95
N ASP A 4 -6.65 -3.06 -7.86
CA ASP A 4 -5.66 -4.01 -8.35
C ASP A 4 -4.55 -4.20 -7.29
N MET A 5 -4.10 -3.11 -6.65
CA MET A 5 -3.11 -3.19 -5.57
C MET A 5 -3.67 -3.79 -4.27
N VAL A 6 -4.91 -3.48 -3.91
CA VAL A 6 -5.54 -4.10 -2.72
C VAL A 6 -5.68 -5.61 -2.93
N GLU A 7 -6.10 -6.06 -4.11
CA GLU A 7 -6.17 -7.48 -4.44
C GLU A 7 -4.79 -8.16 -4.41
N LEU A 8 -3.75 -7.53 -4.97
CA LEU A 8 -2.39 -8.06 -4.94
C LEU A 8 -1.89 -8.27 -3.51
N VAL A 9 -2.07 -7.28 -2.64
CA VAL A 9 -1.68 -7.39 -1.23
C VAL A 9 -2.54 -8.42 -0.49
N ALA A 10 -3.84 -8.48 -0.78
CA ALA A 10 -4.74 -9.47 -0.17
C ALA A 10 -4.33 -10.90 -0.54
N ARG A 11 -4.02 -11.16 -1.82
CA ARG A 11 -3.51 -12.46 -2.27
C ARG A 11 -2.20 -12.83 -1.57
N ALA A 12 -1.24 -11.90 -1.49
CA ALA A 12 0.02 -12.14 -0.80
C ALA A 12 -0.18 -12.47 0.69
N ILE A 13 -1.07 -11.76 1.39
CA ILE A 13 -1.42 -12.04 2.79
C ILE A 13 -2.07 -13.41 2.94
N HIS A 14 -3.00 -13.75 2.03
CA HIS A 14 -3.69 -15.02 2.03
C HIS A 14 -2.71 -16.19 1.84
N ASP A 15 -1.85 -16.11 0.83
CA ASP A 15 -0.88 -17.16 0.49
C ASP A 15 0.16 -17.34 1.60
N GLY A 16 0.53 -16.26 2.30
CA GLY A 16 1.42 -16.32 3.45
C GLY A 16 0.81 -16.95 4.71
N ARG A 17 -0.53 -16.99 4.82
CA ARG A 17 -1.26 -17.51 5.99
C ARG A 17 -1.82 -18.90 5.79
N SER A 18 -2.19 -19.22 4.55
CA SER A 18 -3.09 -20.32 4.26
C SER A 18 -2.55 -21.18 3.13
N GLY A 19 -2.59 -22.50 3.30
CA GLY A 19 -2.47 -23.47 2.20
C GLY A 19 -3.81 -23.75 1.52
N ILE A 20 -4.82 -22.92 1.79
CA ILE A 20 -6.19 -23.05 1.33
C ILE A 20 -6.33 -22.29 0.00
N PRO A 21 -7.15 -22.74 -0.96
CA PRO A 21 -7.34 -22.03 -2.21
C PRO A 21 -7.95 -20.64 -2.03
N TRP A 22 -7.52 -19.68 -2.86
CA TRP A 22 -7.98 -18.29 -2.82
C TRP A 22 -9.49 -18.16 -3.00
N GLU A 23 -10.15 -19.09 -3.68
CA GLU A 23 -11.57 -19.03 -4.04
C GLU A 23 -12.53 -19.10 -2.83
N ILE A 24 -12.02 -19.38 -1.63
CA ILE A 24 -12.84 -19.42 -0.42
C ILE A 24 -13.18 -17.99 0.05
N THR A 25 -14.44 -17.59 -0.16
CA THR A 25 -14.92 -16.21 0.03
C THR A 25 -14.61 -15.60 1.41
N ILE A 26 -14.76 -16.35 2.50
CA ILE A 26 -14.48 -15.81 3.84
C ILE A 26 -12.98 -15.48 4.04
N GLN A 27 -12.08 -16.23 3.41
CA GLN A 27 -10.64 -15.98 3.48
C GLN A 27 -10.27 -14.75 2.63
N GLN A 28 -10.91 -14.58 1.47
CA GLN A 28 -10.76 -13.39 0.64
C GLN A 28 -11.15 -12.13 1.41
N ASP A 29 -12.33 -12.11 2.04
CA ASP A 29 -12.83 -10.94 2.76
C ASP A 29 -11.89 -10.52 3.90
N LEU A 30 -11.35 -11.49 4.64
CA LEU A 30 -10.36 -11.23 5.69
C LEU A 30 -9.06 -10.68 5.10
N ALA A 31 -8.56 -11.30 4.02
CA ALA A 31 -7.35 -10.84 3.35
C ALA A 31 -7.49 -9.42 2.76
N TYR A 32 -8.65 -9.07 2.20
CA TYR A 32 -8.95 -7.73 1.71
C TYR A 32 -9.00 -6.69 2.83
N ARG A 33 -9.56 -7.03 4.00
CA ARG A 33 -9.56 -6.14 5.18
C ARG A 33 -8.13 -5.87 5.65
N ASP A 34 -7.32 -6.90 5.72
CA ASP A 34 -5.94 -6.78 6.16
C ASP A 34 -5.06 -6.04 5.14
N ALA A 35 -5.29 -6.26 3.84
CA ALA A 35 -4.61 -5.52 2.79
C ALA A 35 -4.86 -4.01 2.88
N ARG A 36 -6.13 -3.61 3.09
CA ARG A 36 -6.47 -2.19 3.30
C ARG A 36 -5.82 -1.63 4.56
N ALA A 37 -5.82 -2.38 5.66
CA ALA A 37 -5.17 -1.95 6.90
C ALA A 37 -3.65 -1.77 6.73
N ALA A 38 -3.00 -2.72 6.06
CA ALA A 38 -1.57 -2.67 5.77
C ALA A 38 -1.21 -1.47 4.89
N LEU A 39 -1.94 -1.25 3.79
CA LEU A 39 -1.72 -0.11 2.90
C LEU A 39 -1.95 1.24 3.62
N LYS A 40 -2.92 1.31 4.53
CA LYS A 40 -3.14 2.50 5.38
C LYS A 40 -2.01 2.72 6.39
N ALA A 41 -1.44 1.66 6.97
CA ALA A 41 -0.32 1.77 7.89
C ALA A 41 0.95 2.29 7.21
N LEU A 42 1.09 2.10 5.90
CA LEU A 42 2.19 2.63 5.11
C LEU A 42 2.03 4.11 4.73
N ARG A 43 0.96 4.81 5.15
CA ARG A 43 0.64 6.16 4.67
C ARG A 43 1.68 7.22 5.01
N GLU A 44 2.48 6.97 6.03
CA GLU A 44 3.62 7.80 6.42
C GLU A 44 4.92 7.14 5.94
N PRO A 45 5.69 7.74 5.01
CA PRO A 45 6.96 7.18 4.57
C PRO A 45 8.00 7.27 5.69
N THR A 46 8.84 6.24 5.85
CA THR A 46 9.94 6.29 6.83
C THR A 46 11.05 7.25 6.35
N PRO A 47 11.92 7.74 7.25
CA PRO A 47 13.06 8.58 6.87
C PRO A 47 13.95 7.96 5.78
N GLU A 48 14.18 6.65 5.84
CA GLU A 48 15.01 5.93 4.86
C GLU A 48 14.36 5.90 3.47
N MET A 49 13.03 5.77 3.42
CA MET A 49 12.27 5.83 2.16
C MET A 49 12.32 7.23 1.56
N VAL A 50 12.16 8.26 2.41
CA VAL A 50 12.29 9.67 2.04
C VAL A 50 13.67 9.93 1.44
N ASP A 51 14.74 9.47 2.12
CA ASP A 51 16.12 9.67 1.68
C ASP A 51 16.45 8.90 0.39
N ALA A 52 15.94 7.68 0.21
CA ALA A 52 16.07 6.96 -1.05
C ALA A 52 15.38 7.69 -2.22
N GLY A 53 14.22 8.30 -1.96
CA GLY A 53 13.48 9.09 -2.95
C GLY A 53 14.19 10.38 -3.35
N ARG A 54 14.94 11.02 -2.43
CA ARG A 54 15.71 12.25 -2.71
C ARG A 54 16.64 12.10 -3.92
N ALA A 55 17.21 10.90 -4.14
CA ALA A 55 18.12 10.64 -5.24
C ALA A 55 17.51 10.84 -6.63
N TYR A 56 16.18 10.86 -6.73
CA TYR A 56 15.43 11.03 -7.98
C TYR A 56 14.72 12.38 -8.07
N PHE A 57 14.96 13.29 -7.12
CA PHE A 57 14.33 14.60 -7.07
C PHE A 57 15.28 15.68 -7.59
N ASP A 58 15.03 16.17 -8.80
CA ASP A 58 15.74 17.33 -9.38
C ASP A 58 15.12 18.63 -8.86
N GLY A 59 15.47 19.04 -7.63
CA GLY A 59 15.00 20.30 -7.07
C GLY A 59 15.16 20.43 -5.56
N ASP A 60 14.51 21.45 -4.99
CA ASP A 60 14.52 21.69 -3.54
C ASP A 60 13.57 20.71 -2.84
N PHE A 61 14.15 19.72 -2.18
CA PHE A 61 13.40 18.63 -1.56
C PHE A 61 12.82 19.08 -0.21
N SER A 62 11.49 19.07 -0.11
CA SER A 62 10.79 19.20 1.17
C SER A 62 10.27 17.84 1.62
N PRO A 63 10.52 17.41 2.87
CA PRO A 63 9.91 16.20 3.43
C PRO A 63 8.38 16.15 3.27
N MET A 64 7.72 17.32 3.33
CA MET A 64 6.29 17.46 3.13
C MET A 64 5.86 17.08 1.70
N HIS A 65 6.69 17.29 0.68
CA HIS A 65 6.39 16.85 -0.69
C HIS A 65 6.42 15.33 -0.82
N ALA A 66 7.38 14.66 -0.16
CA ALA A 66 7.46 13.21 -0.15
C ALA A 66 6.25 12.59 0.56
N GLU A 67 5.88 13.14 1.71
CA GLU A 67 4.68 12.73 2.46
C GLU A 67 3.39 12.89 1.63
N ASN A 68 3.21 14.05 0.98
CA ASN A 68 2.05 14.32 0.14
C ASN A 68 1.99 13.39 -1.08
N CYS A 69 3.12 13.17 -1.75
CA CYS A 69 3.20 12.26 -2.89
C CYS A 69 2.85 10.83 -2.47
N TRP A 70 3.44 10.35 -1.38
CA TRP A 70 3.22 9.01 -0.86
C TRP A 70 1.77 8.80 -0.40
N SER A 71 1.24 9.76 0.36
CA SER A 71 -0.16 9.77 0.78
C SER A 71 -1.12 9.74 -0.40
N ALA A 72 -0.85 10.52 -1.47
CA ALA A 72 -1.68 10.54 -2.67
C ALA A 72 -1.65 9.20 -3.42
N MET A 73 -0.47 8.57 -3.55
CA MET A 73 -0.33 7.24 -4.16
C MET A 73 -1.14 6.18 -3.40
N LEU A 74 -1.05 6.17 -2.07
CA LEU A 74 -1.79 5.19 -1.27
C LEU A 74 -3.30 5.46 -1.27
N SER A 75 -3.71 6.72 -1.20
CA SER A 75 -5.10 7.15 -1.39
C SER A 75 -5.69 6.62 -2.70
N ALA A 76 -4.97 6.80 -3.81
CA ALA A 76 -5.37 6.26 -5.11
C ALA A 76 -5.40 4.72 -5.11
N ALA A 77 -4.45 4.07 -4.44
CA ALA A 77 -4.35 2.61 -4.36
C ALA A 77 -5.46 1.95 -3.51
N ILE A 78 -6.05 2.66 -2.54
CA ILE A 78 -7.15 2.14 -1.71
C ILE A 78 -8.53 2.68 -2.14
N GLY A 79 -8.57 3.59 -3.11
CA GLY A 79 -9.80 4.22 -3.60
C GLY A 79 -10.36 5.30 -2.66
N GLU A 80 -9.52 5.91 -1.82
CA GLU A 80 -9.87 7.02 -0.94
C GLU A 80 -9.30 8.31 -1.53
N GLY A 81 -10.13 9.08 -2.25
CA GLY A 81 -9.80 10.37 -2.85
C GLY A 81 -10.86 11.42 -2.54
#